data_AF-A0A4Y2MBM2-F1
#
_entry.id   AF-A0A4Y2MBM2-F1
#
_cell.length_a   1.000
_cell.length_b   1.000
_cell.length_c   1.000
_cell.angle_alpha   90.00
_cell.angle_beta   90.00
_cell.angle_gamma   90.00
#
_symmetry.space_group_name_H-M   'P 1'
#
loop_
_entity.id
_entity.type
_entity.pdbx_description
1 polymer ?
#
loop_
_entity_poly.entity_id
_entity_poly.type
_entity_poly.pdbx_seq_one_letter_code
_entity_poly.pdbx_strand_id
1 'polypeptide(L)'
;MVLILSHGQGGFSVNKALEIENLKDASYIFQRVNHEFIKLSGAIYDLKITKEMRTAATSARAKYLQYLESERSKEKTETKQLKRKALEEEIDFLKQKKMFLQTDMHQTNDLANEAEKSKNINLFIQSHELRKTISEKDIKINTLDVKLNEKSMELKDI
;
A
#
# COMPACT_ATOMS: atom_id res chain seq x y z
N MET A 1 21.73 -20.16 8.10
CA MET A 1 21.38 -21.38 7.34
C MET A 1 20.16 -21.97 8.03
N VAL A 2 18.96 -21.63 7.54
CA VAL A 2 17.71 -22.24 8.03
C VAL A 2 17.64 -23.59 7.33
N LEU A 3 17.86 -24.65 8.09
CA LEU A 3 17.79 -26.03 7.61
C LEU A 3 16.32 -26.38 7.37
N ILE A 4 15.89 -26.40 6.10
CA ILE A 4 14.56 -26.83 5.67
C ILE A 4 14.56 -28.36 5.64
N LEU A 5 14.52 -28.97 6.83
CA LEU A 5 14.45 -30.42 6.97
C LEU A 5 12.98 -30.82 7.06
N SER A 6 12.47 -31.54 6.07
CA SER A 6 11.18 -32.22 6.19
C SER A 6 11.38 -33.62 6.76
N HIS A 7 10.55 -33.99 7.73
CA HIS A 7 10.59 -35.29 8.40
C HIS A 7 9.97 -36.36 7.48
N GLY A 8 10.80 -37.20 6.86
CA GLY A 8 10.37 -38.43 6.18
C GLY A 8 10.66 -39.65 7.05
N GLN A 9 9.98 -40.78 6.79
CA GLN A 9 10.12 -42.04 7.55
C GLN A 9 11.53 -42.70 7.50
N GLY A 10 12.53 -42.06 6.90
CA GLY A 10 13.91 -42.57 6.81
C GLY A 10 15.00 -41.55 7.16
N GLY A 11 14.68 -40.45 7.83
CA GLY A 11 15.63 -39.38 8.20
C GLY A 11 15.35 -38.03 7.55
N PHE A 12 16.16 -37.03 7.89
CA PHE A 12 16.04 -35.67 7.37
C PHE A 12 16.35 -35.63 5.87
N SER A 13 15.38 -35.21 5.05
CA SER A 13 15.60 -34.93 3.62
C SER A 13 15.51 -33.44 3.34
N VAL A 14 16.39 -32.94 2.48
CA VAL A 14 16.39 -31.55 2.01
C VAL A 14 15.26 -31.40 1.01
N ASN A 15 14.20 -30.67 1.37
CA ASN A 15 13.09 -30.42 0.45
C ASN A 15 13.48 -29.33 -0.56
N LYS A 16 14.01 -29.78 -1.71
CA LYS A 16 14.52 -28.91 -2.78
C LYS A 16 13.45 -28.00 -3.40
N ALA A 17 12.17 -28.35 -3.29
CA ALA A 17 11.07 -27.52 -3.78
C ALA A 17 10.83 -26.29 -2.90
N LEU A 18 11.02 -26.40 -1.58
CA LEU A 18 10.88 -25.28 -0.63
C LEU A 18 12.10 -24.34 -0.61
N GLU A 19 13.27 -24.83 -1.02
CA GLU A 19 14.47 -24.00 -1.18
C GLU A 19 14.31 -23.00 -2.33
N ILE A 20 13.55 -23.38 -3.37
CA ILE A 20 13.32 -22.54 -4.55
C ILE A 20 12.45 -21.31 -4.21
N GLU A 21 11.50 -21.47 -3.29
CA GLU A 21 10.54 -20.42 -2.94
C GLU A 21 11.07 -19.39 -1.92
N ASN A 22 12.13 -19.73 -1.17
CA ASN A 22 12.55 -18.93 0.00
C ASN A 22 13.82 -18.09 -0.23
N LEU A 23 14.52 -18.27 -1.36
CA LEU A 23 15.70 -17.49 -1.74
C LEU A 23 15.30 -16.35 -2.67
N LYS A 24 15.80 -15.13 -2.39
CA LYS A 24 15.60 -13.96 -3.26
C LYS A 24 16.43 -14.11 -4.55
N ASP A 25 15.99 -13.50 -5.65
CA ASP A 25 16.69 -13.53 -6.96
C ASP A 25 18.20 -13.25 -6.87
N ALA A 26 18.58 -12.27 -6.05
CA ALA A 26 19.98 -11.93 -5.82
C ALA A 26 20.79 -13.13 -5.29
N SER A 27 20.21 -13.96 -4.43
CA SER A 27 20.86 -15.15 -3.90
C SER A 27 21.16 -16.18 -5.00
N TYR A 28 20.26 -16.36 -5.97
CA TYR A 28 20.51 -17.23 -7.12
C TYR A 28 21.60 -16.69 -8.03
N ILE A 29 21.60 -15.39 -8.29
CA ILE A 29 22.65 -14.74 -9.08
C ILE A 29 24.01 -14.97 -8.42
N PHE A 30 24.13 -14.75 -7.10
CA PHE A 30 25.39 -14.97 -6.39
C PHE A 30 25.81 -16.45 -6.35
N GLN A 31 24.87 -17.38 -6.18
CA GLN A 31 25.18 -18.82 -6.25
C GLN A 31 25.72 -19.22 -7.63
N ARG A 32 25.09 -18.72 -8.70
CA ARG A 32 25.53 -18.98 -10.07
C ARG A 32 26.91 -18.42 -10.34
N VAL A 33 27.18 -17.17 -9.94
CA VAL A 33 28.49 -16.54 -10.08
C VAL A 33 29.56 -17.34 -9.33
N ASN A 34 29.27 -17.78 -8.10
CA ASN A 34 30.21 -18.61 -7.32
C ASN A 34 30.46 -19.96 -8.00
N HIS A 35 29.42 -20.61 -8.54
CA HIS A 35 29.55 -21.87 -9.25
C HIS A 35 30.39 -21.74 -10.52
N GLU A 36 30.13 -20.72 -11.34
CA GLU A 36 30.90 -20.42 -12.55
C GLU A 36 32.36 -20.10 -12.21
N PHE A 37 32.60 -19.31 -11.17
CA PHE A 37 33.95 -18.98 -10.69
C PHE A 37 34.72 -20.24 -10.27
N ILE A 38 34.10 -21.12 -9.48
CA ILE A 38 34.74 -22.39 -9.05
C ILE A 38 35.03 -23.27 -10.27
N LYS A 39 34.08 -23.39 -11.21
CA LYS A 39 34.26 -24.19 -12.43
C LYS A 39 35.41 -23.69 -13.31
N LEU A 40 35.57 -22.38 -13.43
CA LEU A 40 36.66 -21.76 -14.19
C LEU A 40 38.01 -21.89 -13.48
N SER A 41 38.01 -21.96 -12.15
CA SER A 41 39.22 -22.03 -11.34
C SER A 41 39.84 -23.44 -11.27
N GLY A 42 39.23 -24.45 -11.91
CA GLY A 42 39.69 -25.83 -11.87
C GLY A 42 39.14 -26.60 -10.66
N ALA A 43 39.99 -27.34 -9.94
CA ALA A 43 39.57 -28.05 -8.74
C ALA A 43 39.49 -27.09 -7.54
N ILE A 44 38.52 -27.30 -6.65
CA ILE A 44 38.36 -26.51 -5.41
C ILE A 44 39.66 -26.52 -4.58
N TYR A 45 40.41 -27.62 -4.63
CA TYR A 45 41.65 -27.82 -3.88
C TYR A 45 42.82 -26.97 -4.39
N ASP A 46 42.78 -26.53 -5.64
CA ASP A 46 43.82 -25.70 -6.26
C ASP A 46 43.54 -24.19 -6.09
N LEU A 47 42.38 -23.84 -5.54
CA LEU A 47 41.95 -22.46 -5.37
C LEU A 47 42.74 -21.79 -4.24
N LYS A 48 43.67 -20.90 -4.61
CA LYS A 48 44.43 -20.10 -3.65
C LYS A 48 43.53 -19.06 -2.97
N ILE A 49 43.33 -19.20 -1.66
CA ILE A 49 42.58 -18.23 -0.85
C ILE A 49 43.34 -16.89 -0.80
N THR A 50 42.79 -15.87 -1.46
CA THR A 50 43.37 -14.53 -1.49
C THR A 50 43.04 -13.74 -0.22
N LYS A 51 43.77 -12.63 0.00
CA LYS A 51 43.49 -11.71 1.11
C LYS A 51 42.09 -11.09 0.98
N GLU A 52 41.68 -10.77 -0.25
CA GLU A 52 40.37 -10.17 -0.55
C GLU A 52 39.23 -11.12 -0.18
N MET A 53 39.34 -12.42 -0.48
CA MET A 53 38.35 -13.42 -0.09
C MET A 53 38.17 -13.48 1.43
N ARG A 54 39.27 -13.44 2.19
CA ARG A 54 39.22 -13.40 3.66
C ARG A 54 38.55 -12.12 4.16
N THR A 55 38.93 -10.97 3.63
CA THR A 55 38.32 -9.68 3.99
C THR A 55 36.83 -9.65 3.66
N ALA A 56 36.44 -10.15 2.49
CA ALA A 56 35.04 -10.25 2.07
C ALA A 56 34.25 -11.15 3.02
N ALA A 57 34.77 -12.34 3.35
CA ALA A 57 34.14 -13.27 4.29
C ALA A 57 33.96 -12.65 5.70
N THR A 58 34.99 -12.00 6.23
CA THR A 58 34.90 -11.29 7.53
C THR A 58 33.85 -10.18 7.50
N SER A 59 33.73 -9.44 6.39
CA SER A 59 32.75 -8.37 6.23
C SER A 59 31.32 -8.86 5.97
N ALA A 60 31.13 -10.13 5.57
CA ALA A 60 29.84 -10.65 5.10
C ALA A 60 28.76 -10.57 6.18
N ARG A 61 29.12 -10.87 7.44
CA ARG A 61 28.20 -10.76 8.58
C ARG A 61 27.69 -9.34 8.77
N ALA A 62 28.59 -8.35 8.72
CA ALA A 62 28.24 -6.94 8.89
C ALA A 62 27.35 -6.44 7.74
N LYS A 63 27.70 -6.77 6.50
CA LYS A 63 26.89 -6.44 5.31
C LYS A 63 25.49 -7.03 5.37
N TYR A 64 25.37 -8.27 5.85
CA TYR A 64 24.07 -8.91 6.04
C TYR A 64 23.20 -8.18 7.08
N LEU A 65 23.79 -7.77 8.21
CA LEU A 65 23.06 -7.01 9.23
C LEU A 65 22.60 -5.63 8.70
N GLN A 66 23.47 -4.92 7.98
CA GLN A 66 23.13 -3.66 7.33
C GLN A 66 21.98 -3.84 6.33
N TYR A 67 22.03 -4.90 5.52
CA TYR A 67 20.94 -5.24 4.61
C TYR A 67 19.62 -5.47 5.35
N LEU A 68 19.60 -6.26 6.43
CA LEU A 68 18.38 -6.51 7.21
C LEU A 68 17.82 -5.23 7.87
N GLU A 69 18.68 -4.31 8.28
CA GLU A 69 18.25 -3.01 8.80
C GLU A 69 17.65 -2.15 7.70
N SER A 70 18.26 -2.13 6.51
CA SER A 70 17.75 -1.41 5.36
C SER A 70 16.37 -1.93 4.91
N GLU A 71 16.17 -3.25 4.89
CA GLU A 71 14.89 -3.86 4.52
C GLU A 71 13.80 -3.50 5.54
N ARG A 72 14.10 -3.56 6.84
CA ARG A 72 13.17 -3.12 7.89
C ARG A 72 12.84 -1.62 7.80
N SER A 73 13.78 -0.80 7.38
CA SER A 73 13.55 0.63 7.17
C SER A 73 12.63 0.89 5.97
N LYS A 74 12.87 0.21 4.84
CA LYS A 74 12.02 0.28 3.65
C LYS A 74 10.58 -0.12 3.95
N GLU A 75 10.40 -1.24 4.65
CA GLU A 75 9.07 -1.74 5.03
C GLU A 75 8.29 -0.71 5.88
N LYS A 76 8.97 -0.03 6.81
CA LYS A 76 8.36 1.07 7.60
C LYS A 76 7.96 2.25 6.71
N THR A 77 8.79 2.62 5.74
CA THR A 77 8.47 3.72 4.81
C THR A 77 7.36 3.36 3.84
N GLU A 78 7.34 2.13 3.32
CA GLU A 78 6.33 1.63 2.39
C GLU A 78 4.97 1.52 3.07
N THR A 79 4.90 0.95 4.28
CA THR A 79 3.65 0.88 5.06
C THR A 79 3.11 2.27 5.38
N LYS A 80 3.97 3.24 5.71
CA LYS A 80 3.57 4.64 5.93
C LYS A 80 3.04 5.28 4.65
N GLN A 81 3.72 5.08 3.51
CA GLN A 81 3.29 5.59 2.21
C GLN A 81 1.96 4.98 1.76
N LEU A 82 1.75 3.68 1.95
CA LEU A 82 0.50 3.00 1.62
C LEU A 82 -0.66 3.55 2.45
N LYS A 83 -0.47 3.75 3.75
CA LYS A 83 -1.48 4.37 4.64
C LYS A 83 -1.81 5.79 4.20
N ARG A 84 -0.79 6.59 3.87
CA ARG A 84 -0.96 7.96 3.38
C ARG A 84 -1.77 7.98 2.08
N LYS A 85 -1.40 7.14 1.11
CA LYS A 85 -2.08 7.04 -0.18
C LYS A 85 -3.54 6.64 -0.04
N ALA A 86 -3.83 5.65 0.81
CA ALA A 86 -5.20 5.22 1.08
C ALA A 86 -6.07 6.34 1.69
N LEU A 87 -5.50 7.16 2.59
CA LEU A 87 -6.19 8.31 3.15
C LEU A 87 -6.39 9.44 2.14
N GLU A 88 -5.41 9.70 1.28
CA GLU A 88 -5.54 10.67 0.18
C GLU A 88 -6.67 10.26 -0.79
N GLU A 89 -6.76 8.98 -1.14
CA GLU A 89 -7.85 8.43 -1.96
C GLU A 89 -9.22 8.55 -1.27
N GLU A 90 -9.30 8.28 0.03
CA GLU A 90 -10.53 8.45 0.83
C GLU A 90 -10.98 9.91 0.85
N ILE A 91 -10.06 10.85 1.06
CA ILE A 91 -10.33 12.29 1.05
C ILE A 91 -10.85 12.74 -0.32
N ASP A 92 -10.23 12.30 -1.40
CA ASP A 92 -10.66 12.68 -2.75
C ASP A 92 -12.03 12.12 -3.08
N PHE A 93 -12.33 10.88 -2.68
CA PHE A 93 -13.67 10.31 -2.79
C PHE A 93 -14.72 11.13 -2.02
N LEU A 94 -14.42 11.53 -0.78
CA LEU A 94 -15.31 12.36 0.03
C LEU A 94 -15.54 13.75 -0.59
N LYS A 95 -14.50 14.38 -1.14
CA LYS A 95 -14.61 15.66 -1.86
C LYS A 95 -15.51 15.53 -3.09
N GLN A 96 -15.31 14.50 -3.91
CA GLN A 96 -16.15 14.26 -5.09
C GLN A 96 -17.62 14.05 -4.70
N LYS A 97 -17.87 13.24 -3.67
CA LYS A 97 -19.23 13.01 -3.15
C LYS A 97 -19.88 14.29 -2.65
N LYS A 98 -19.14 15.14 -1.94
CA LYS A 98 -19.62 16.45 -1.50
C LYS A 98 -19.98 17.35 -2.68
N MET A 99 -19.09 17.46 -3.67
CA MET A 99 -19.32 18.28 -4.87
C MET A 99 -20.57 17.85 -5.65
N PHE A 100 -20.79 16.54 -5.78
CA PHE A 100 -21.98 15.99 -6.42
C PHE A 100 -23.25 16.42 -5.68
N LEU A 101 -23.29 16.23 -4.36
CA LEU A 101 -24.45 16.62 -3.53
C LEU A 101 -24.70 18.13 -3.56
N GLN A 102 -23.66 18.95 -3.56
CA GLN A 102 -23.80 20.41 -3.68
C GLN A 102 -24.41 20.83 -5.02
N THR A 103 -23.96 20.22 -6.12
CA THR A 103 -24.49 20.50 -7.46
C THR A 103 -25.95 20.09 -7.59
N ASP A 104 -26.27 18.87 -7.14
CA ASP A 104 -27.62 18.32 -7.13
C ASP A 104 -28.57 19.15 -6.23
N MET A 105 -28.08 19.60 -5.08
CA MET A 105 -28.83 20.48 -4.19
C MET A 105 -29.11 21.86 -4.82
N HIS A 106 -28.14 22.45 -5.51
CA HIS A 106 -28.33 23.71 -6.23
C HIS A 106 -29.43 23.58 -7.30
N GLN A 107 -29.36 22.52 -8.11
CA GLN A 107 -30.39 22.23 -9.12
C GLN A 107 -31.77 22.01 -8.50
N THR A 108 -31.84 21.26 -7.40
CA THR A 108 -33.09 21.03 -6.66
C THR A 108 -33.66 22.35 -6.12
N ASN A 109 -32.80 23.25 -5.65
CA ASN A 109 -33.19 24.55 -5.13
C ASN A 109 -33.75 25.47 -6.23
N ASP A 110 -33.14 25.46 -7.42
CA ASP A 110 -33.64 26.22 -8.57
C ASP A 110 -35.04 25.74 -8.99
N LEU A 111 -35.24 24.41 -9.07
CA LEU A 111 -36.55 23.82 -9.37
C LEU A 111 -37.61 24.17 -8.31
N ALA A 112 -37.25 24.13 -7.03
CA ALA A 112 -38.15 24.53 -5.95
C ALA A 112 -38.54 26.01 -6.07
N ASN A 113 -37.58 26.89 -6.34
CA ASN A 113 -37.83 28.33 -6.54
C ASN A 113 -38.73 28.60 -7.76
N GLU A 114 -38.55 27.88 -8.85
CA GLU A 114 -39.40 27.99 -10.05
C GLU A 114 -40.83 27.51 -9.77
N ALA A 115 -40.98 26.38 -9.10
CA ALA A 115 -42.28 25.82 -8.71
C ALA A 115 -43.04 26.78 -7.76
N GLU A 116 -42.35 27.41 -6.82
CA GLU A 116 -42.92 28.41 -5.90
C GLU A 116 -43.36 29.71 -6.60
N LYS A 117 -42.63 30.14 -7.64
CA LYS A 117 -42.99 31.31 -8.46
C LYS A 117 -44.08 31.01 -9.49
N SER A 118 -44.33 29.72 -9.77
CA SER A 118 -45.37 29.31 -10.68
C SER A 118 -46.75 29.65 -10.09
N LYS A 119 -47.71 30.01 -10.95
CA LYS A 119 -49.10 30.23 -10.52
C LYS A 119 -49.89 28.91 -10.37
N ASN A 120 -49.19 27.77 -10.26
CA ASN A 120 -49.80 26.44 -10.18
C ASN A 120 -49.70 25.91 -8.75
N ILE A 121 -50.86 25.77 -8.10
CA ILE A 121 -50.94 25.34 -6.70
C ILE A 121 -50.39 23.92 -6.47
N ASN A 122 -50.48 23.03 -7.46
CA ASN A 122 -49.94 21.67 -7.35
C ASN A 122 -48.41 21.68 -7.33
N LEU A 123 -47.77 22.55 -8.13
CA LEU A 123 -46.32 22.70 -8.14
C LEU A 123 -45.83 23.33 -6.83
N PHE A 124 -46.59 24.27 -6.26
CA PHE A 124 -46.28 24.85 -4.95
C PHE A 124 -46.32 23.80 -3.82
N ILE A 125 -47.26 22.86 -3.85
CA ILE A 125 -47.30 21.77 -2.86
C ILE A 125 -46.08 20.84 -3.05
N GLN A 126 -45.71 20.53 -4.29
CA GLN A 126 -44.54 19.70 -4.60
C GLN A 126 -43.22 20.37 -4.20
N SER A 127 -43.11 21.71 -4.28
CA SER A 127 -41.89 22.42 -3.90
C SER A 127 -41.54 22.22 -2.42
N HIS A 128 -42.54 22.04 -1.55
CA HIS A 128 -42.32 21.72 -0.14
C HIS A 128 -41.56 20.40 0.06
N GLU A 129 -41.85 19.38 -0.74
CA GLU A 129 -41.09 18.11 -0.71
C GLU A 129 -39.63 18.34 -1.14
N LEU A 130 -39.41 19.14 -2.18
CA LEU A 130 -38.07 19.51 -2.65
C LEU A 130 -37.29 20.27 -1.55
N ARG A 131 -37.94 21.20 -0.83
CA ARG A 131 -37.34 21.92 0.31
C ARG A 131 -36.91 20.97 1.43
N LYS A 132 -37.71 19.95 1.73
CA LYS A 132 -37.34 18.91 2.69
C LYS A 132 -36.10 18.14 2.23
N THR A 133 -36.08 17.73 0.96
CA THR A 133 -34.91 17.05 0.37
C THR A 133 -33.64 17.93 0.40
N ILE A 134 -33.76 19.24 0.15
CA ILE A 134 -32.63 20.18 0.26
C ILE A 134 -32.08 20.21 1.69
N SER A 135 -32.95 20.34 2.70
CA SER A 135 -32.52 20.34 4.11
C SER A 135 -31.81 19.03 4.50
N GLU A 136 -32.29 17.88 4.02
CA GLU A 136 -31.62 16.59 4.22
C GLU A 136 -30.26 16.52 3.53
N LYS A 137 -30.11 17.09 2.33
CA LYS A 137 -28.84 17.17 1.60
C LYS A 137 -27.85 18.11 2.32
N ASP A 138 -28.30 19.24 2.83
CA ASP A 138 -27.48 20.17 3.63
C ASP A 138 -26.87 19.50 4.86
N ILE A 139 -27.68 18.73 5.61
CA ILE A 139 -27.20 17.97 6.78
C ILE A 139 -26.13 16.96 6.35
N LYS A 140 -26.33 16.26 5.23
CA LYS A 140 -25.35 15.30 4.70
C LYS A 140 -24.06 15.99 4.27
N ILE A 141 -24.13 17.16 3.64
CA ILE A 141 -22.95 17.95 3.23
C ILE A 141 -22.15 18.38 4.47
N ASN A 142 -22.82 18.92 5.49
CA ASN A 142 -22.17 19.30 6.75
C ASN A 142 -21.50 18.10 7.44
N THR A 143 -22.16 16.94 7.41
CA THR A 143 -21.58 15.69 7.95
C THR A 143 -20.33 15.27 7.18
N LEU A 144 -20.32 15.43 5.84
CA LEU A 144 -19.14 15.14 5.02
C LEU A 144 -18.00 16.13 5.30
N ASP A 145 -18.30 17.40 5.60
CA ASP A 145 -17.30 18.39 5.97
C ASP A 145 -16.58 18.06 7.27
N VAL A 146 -17.31 17.61 8.28
CA VAL A 146 -16.70 17.13 9.54
C VAL A 146 -15.76 15.95 9.25
N LYS A 147 -16.24 14.96 8.50
CA LYS A 147 -15.41 13.79 8.13
C LYS A 147 -14.18 14.16 7.31
N LEU A 148 -14.30 15.09 6.38
CA LEU A 148 -13.16 15.59 5.59
C LEU A 148 -12.12 16.27 6.47
N ASN A 149 -12.55 17.05 7.46
CA ASN A 149 -11.65 17.67 8.42
C ASN A 149 -10.95 16.63 9.29
N GLU A 150 -11.69 15.66 9.83
CA GLU A 150 -11.12 14.53 10.60
C GLU A 150 -10.04 13.80 9.80
N LYS A 151 -10.36 13.40 8.56
CA LYS A 151 -9.42 12.70 7.67
C LYS A 151 -8.23 13.56 7.28
N SER A 152 -8.43 14.86 7.09
CA SER A 152 -7.34 15.80 6.81
C SER A 152 -6.41 16.02 8.01
N MET A 153 -6.92 15.88 9.24
CA MET A 153 -6.10 15.88 10.45
C MET A 153 -5.33 14.56 10.57
N GLU A 154 -5.99 13.41 10.37
CA GLU A 154 -5.33 12.09 10.33
C GLU A 154 -4.17 12.06 9.33
N LEU A 155 -4.34 12.69 8.16
CA LEU A 155 -3.28 12.77 7.15
C LEU A 155 -2.08 13.63 7.57
N LYS A 156 -2.31 14.70 8.36
CA LYS A 156 -1.22 15.56 8.87
C LYS A 156 -0.39 14.86 9.93
N ASP A 157 -0.99 13.92 10.65
CA ASP A 157 -0.36 13.17 11.73
C ASP A 157 0.46 11.96 11.24
N ILE A 158 0.42 11.65 9.93
CA ILE A 158 1.24 10.61 9.27
C ILE A 158 2.52 11.24 8.73
#